data_AF-A0A135SMF8-F1
#
_entry.id   AF-A0A135SMF8-F1
#
_cell.length_a   1.000
_cell.length_b   1.000
_cell.length_c   1.000
_cell.angle_alpha   90.00
_cell.angle_beta   90.00
_cell.angle_gamma   90.00
#
_symmetry.space_group_name_H-M   'P 1'
#
loop_
_entity.id
_entity.type
_entity.pdbx_description
1 polymer ?
#
loop_
_entity_poly.entity_id
_entity_poly.type
_entity_poly.pdbx_seq_one_letter_code
_entity_poly.pdbx_strand_id
1 'polypeptide(L)'
;MKLLNGLIMAIDAGYINGVIWSIGKSARQNFDRSAHVERTDGGRISVGEILDEEHPDIRAPCFASQRAILNYPNTKLYLTHGGGSSANETLSHGTPTLILGFFFDQLANSARLVEAGISLALDKFDFTATEISEKIGRLVSDVDGSFGRNVERMKRIVRVASRRKELAADILEEVIFDHELRSVGGRVLRPMYPQTADMRMPVWKARNWDLWLVSFSALAVGGTACFIGAKYARRLDLGIFRFVSGIVYDLN
;
A
#
# COMPACT_ATOMS: atom_id res chain seq x y z
N MET A 1 -7.64 3.01 -17.01
CA MET A 1 -7.28 2.35 -18.28
C MET A 1 -6.01 1.52 -18.20
N LYS A 2 -4.86 2.04 -17.72
CA LYS A 2 -3.60 1.26 -17.64
C LYS A 2 -3.73 -0.16 -17.03
N LEU A 3 -4.44 -0.28 -15.90
CA LEU A 3 -4.63 -1.57 -15.22
C LEU A 3 -5.40 -2.58 -16.08
N LEU A 4 -6.52 -2.15 -16.67
CA LEU A 4 -7.34 -3.01 -17.51
C LEU A 4 -6.58 -3.46 -18.77
N ASN A 5 -5.85 -2.55 -19.42
CA ASN A 5 -5.03 -2.89 -20.56
C ASN A 5 -3.95 -3.92 -20.21
N GLY A 6 -3.27 -3.75 -19.06
CA GLY A 6 -2.27 -4.72 -18.60
C GLY A 6 -2.84 -6.11 -18.30
N LEU A 7 -4.06 -6.18 -17.76
CA LEU A 7 -4.76 -7.44 -17.52
C LEU A 7 -5.16 -8.13 -18.84
N ILE A 8 -5.69 -7.38 -19.81
CA ILE A 8 -6.03 -7.92 -21.14
C ILE A 8 -4.77 -8.41 -21.86
N MET A 9 -3.68 -7.64 -21.82
CA MET A 9 -2.39 -8.07 -22.37
C MET A 9 -1.88 -9.38 -21.72
N ALA A 10 -2.13 -9.57 -20.43
CA ALA A 10 -1.75 -10.81 -19.74
C ALA A 10 -2.62 -12.01 -20.14
N ILE A 11 -3.89 -11.78 -20.46
CA ILE A 11 -4.80 -12.80 -21.01
C ILE A 11 -4.37 -13.15 -22.44
N ASP A 12 -4.14 -12.15 -23.29
CA ASP A 12 -3.73 -12.35 -24.69
C ASP A 12 -2.36 -13.05 -24.79
N ALA A 13 -1.43 -12.75 -23.88
CA ALA A 13 -0.15 -13.44 -23.78
C ALA A 13 -0.27 -14.89 -23.25
N GLY A 14 -1.45 -15.32 -22.79
CA GLY A 14 -1.70 -16.66 -22.27
C GLY A 14 -1.14 -16.91 -20.87
N TYR A 15 -0.72 -15.86 -20.14
CA TYR A 15 -0.25 -16.01 -18.75
C TYR A 15 -1.39 -16.34 -17.80
N ILE A 16 -2.58 -15.80 -18.05
CA ILE A 16 -3.80 -16.05 -17.29
C ILE A 16 -4.98 -16.29 -18.24
N ASN A 17 -6.00 -17.00 -17.79
CA ASN A 17 -7.18 -17.32 -18.59
C ASN A 17 -8.45 -16.56 -18.18
N GLY A 18 -8.37 -15.74 -17.13
CA GLY A 18 -9.49 -14.94 -16.69
C GLY A 18 -9.18 -14.09 -15.46
N VAL A 19 -10.04 -13.11 -15.21
CA VAL A 19 -9.89 -12.14 -14.13
C VAL A 19 -11.21 -11.95 -13.40
N ILE A 20 -11.15 -11.99 -12.07
CA ILE A 20 -12.24 -11.53 -11.21
C ILE A 20 -11.83 -10.18 -10.62
N TRP A 21 -12.52 -9.12 -11.02
CA TRP A 21 -12.26 -7.76 -10.56
C TRP A 21 -13.46 -7.21 -9.79
N SER A 22 -13.42 -7.27 -8.46
CA SER A 22 -14.50 -6.70 -7.64
C SER A 22 -14.49 -5.16 -7.73
N ILE A 23 -15.54 -4.56 -8.30
CA ILE A 23 -15.70 -3.11 -8.43
C ILE A 23 -17.03 -2.68 -7.81
N GLY A 24 -16.97 -1.98 -6.68
CA GLY A 24 -18.16 -1.50 -5.96
C GLY A 24 -18.99 -0.50 -6.79
N LYS A 25 -20.30 -0.43 -6.50
CA LYS A 25 -21.28 0.38 -7.26
C LYS A 25 -20.86 1.83 -7.48
N SER A 26 -20.36 2.50 -6.44
CA SER A 26 -19.91 3.89 -6.54
C SER A 26 -18.67 4.05 -7.42
N ALA A 27 -17.74 3.09 -7.37
CA ALA A 27 -16.54 3.14 -8.20
C ALA A 27 -16.85 2.92 -9.68
N ARG A 28 -17.86 2.10 -10.01
CA ARG A 28 -18.31 1.86 -11.40
C ARG A 28 -18.74 3.14 -12.11
N GLN A 29 -19.24 4.14 -11.39
CA GLN A 29 -19.68 5.42 -11.95
C GLN A 29 -18.52 6.26 -12.53
N ASN A 30 -17.30 6.02 -12.06
CA ASN A 30 -16.10 6.73 -12.52
C ASN A 30 -15.50 6.14 -13.80
N PHE A 31 -16.05 5.04 -14.31
CA PHE A 31 -15.58 4.41 -15.54
C PHE A 31 -16.33 4.97 -16.74
N ASP A 32 -15.58 5.36 -17.77
CA ASP A 32 -16.15 5.62 -19.08
C ASP A 32 -16.58 4.31 -19.73
N ARG A 33 -17.90 4.11 -19.86
CA ARG A 33 -18.49 2.90 -20.45
C ARG A 33 -18.33 2.85 -21.97
N SER A 34 -18.08 3.99 -22.61
CA SER A 34 -17.85 4.09 -24.05
C SER A 34 -16.38 3.87 -24.41
N ALA A 35 -15.50 3.76 -23.41
CA ALA A 35 -14.11 3.42 -23.65
C ALA A 35 -13.97 1.97 -24.15
N HIS A 36 -13.03 1.78 -25.05
CA HIS A 36 -12.70 0.48 -25.62
C HIS A 36 -11.25 0.15 -25.30
N VAL A 37 -10.98 -1.13 -25.09
CA VAL A 37 -9.62 -1.66 -24.99
C VAL A 37 -9.35 -2.49 -26.22
N GLU A 38 -8.24 -2.20 -26.90
CA GLU A 38 -7.79 -2.97 -28.04
C GLU A 38 -7.03 -4.20 -27.57
N ARG A 39 -7.41 -5.35 -28.11
CA ARG A 39 -6.72 -6.63 -27.92
C ARG A 39 -5.57 -6.75 -28.92
N THR A 40 -4.66 -7.66 -28.61
CA THR A 40 -3.49 -7.99 -29.44
C THR A 40 -3.90 -8.62 -30.78
N ASP A 41 -5.07 -9.26 -30.84
CA ASP A 41 -5.66 -9.84 -32.06
C ASP A 41 -6.45 -8.83 -32.92
N GLY A 42 -6.49 -7.55 -32.52
CA GLY A 42 -7.26 -6.49 -33.19
C GLY A 42 -8.73 -6.41 -32.76
N GLY A 43 -9.18 -7.28 -31.85
CA GLY A 43 -10.51 -7.20 -31.24
C GLY A 43 -10.66 -5.97 -30.34
N ARG A 44 -11.90 -5.51 -30.14
CA ARG A 44 -12.21 -4.40 -29.23
C ARG A 44 -13.14 -4.89 -28.13
N ILE A 45 -12.73 -4.70 -26.88
CA ILE A 45 -13.56 -4.99 -25.70
C ILE A 45 -14.12 -3.68 -25.16
N SER A 46 -15.44 -3.62 -24.99
CA SER A 46 -16.09 -2.47 -24.37
C SER A 46 -15.95 -2.53 -22.85
N VAL A 47 -15.60 -1.41 -22.22
CA VAL A 47 -15.59 -1.31 -20.75
C VAL A 47 -17.00 -1.51 -20.18
N GLY A 48 -18.03 -1.08 -20.91
CA GLY A 48 -19.43 -1.31 -20.53
C GLY A 48 -19.76 -2.80 -20.36
N GLU A 49 -19.39 -3.62 -21.34
CA GLU A 49 -19.61 -5.08 -21.35
C GLU A 49 -18.96 -5.78 -20.16
N ILE A 50 -17.74 -5.36 -19.79
CA ILE A 50 -17.05 -5.87 -18.60
C ILE A 50 -17.82 -5.50 -17.32
N LEU A 51 -18.28 -4.25 -17.21
CA LEU A 51 -19.01 -3.77 -16.03
C LEU A 51 -20.40 -4.39 -15.90
N ASP A 52 -20.99 -4.81 -17.01
CA ASP A 52 -22.27 -5.54 -17.07
C ASP A 52 -22.10 -7.05 -16.91
N GLU A 53 -20.86 -7.52 -16.73
CA GLU A 53 -20.48 -8.92 -16.47
C GLU A 53 -20.81 -9.88 -17.63
N GLU A 54 -20.89 -9.34 -18.85
CA GLU A 54 -21.19 -10.08 -20.08
C GLU A 54 -19.94 -10.73 -20.72
N HIS A 55 -18.75 -10.22 -20.40
CA HIS A 55 -17.49 -10.74 -20.94
C HIS A 55 -17.18 -12.17 -20.42
N PRO A 56 -16.75 -13.11 -21.29
CA PRO A 56 -16.51 -14.50 -20.89
C PRO A 56 -15.36 -14.66 -19.88
N ASP A 57 -14.24 -13.97 -20.11
CA ASP A 57 -12.99 -14.15 -19.33
C ASP A 57 -12.84 -13.17 -18.16
N ILE A 58 -13.64 -12.10 -18.11
CA ILE A 58 -13.51 -11.03 -17.11
C ILE A 58 -14.84 -10.88 -16.40
N ARG A 59 -14.84 -11.15 -15.10
CA ARG A 59 -16.01 -10.94 -14.23
C ARG A 59 -15.75 -9.75 -13.33
N ALA A 60 -16.67 -8.79 -13.31
CA ALA A 60 -16.50 -7.57 -12.55
C ALA A 60 -17.54 -7.37 -11.44
N PRO A 61 -17.81 -8.35 -10.55
CA PRO A 61 -18.92 -8.27 -9.59
C PRO A 61 -18.80 -7.08 -8.62
N CYS A 62 -19.93 -6.61 -8.09
CA CYS A 62 -19.92 -5.53 -7.09
C CYS A 62 -19.21 -5.95 -5.78
N PHE A 63 -19.24 -7.24 -5.48
CA PHE A 63 -18.62 -7.86 -4.33
C PHE A 63 -18.18 -9.27 -4.70
N ALA A 64 -16.99 -9.66 -4.25
CA ALA A 64 -16.49 -11.01 -4.40
C ALA A 64 -15.92 -11.51 -3.06
N SER A 65 -16.20 -12.76 -2.70
CA SER A 65 -15.64 -13.38 -1.49
C SER A 65 -14.14 -13.63 -1.68
N GLN A 66 -13.32 -12.65 -1.27
CA GLN A 66 -11.87 -12.65 -1.45
C GLN A 66 -11.22 -13.94 -0.93
N ARG A 67 -11.59 -14.37 0.28
CA ARG A 67 -11.05 -15.61 0.88
C ARG A 67 -11.42 -16.86 0.09
N ALA A 68 -12.66 -16.95 -0.39
CA ALA A 68 -13.08 -18.11 -1.19
C ALA A 68 -12.29 -18.18 -2.51
N ILE A 69 -12.06 -17.02 -3.15
CA ILE A 69 -11.26 -16.93 -4.38
C ILE A 69 -9.81 -17.31 -4.11
N LEU A 70 -9.17 -16.74 -3.07
CA LEU A 70 -7.78 -17.07 -2.73
C LEU A 70 -7.60 -18.53 -2.32
N ASN A 71 -8.62 -19.16 -1.75
CA ASN A 71 -8.59 -20.58 -1.41
C ASN A 71 -8.86 -21.51 -2.62
N TYR A 72 -9.25 -20.97 -3.77
CA TYR A 72 -9.56 -21.76 -4.94
C TYR A 72 -8.26 -22.26 -5.62
N PRO A 73 -8.13 -23.56 -5.96
CA PRO A 73 -6.88 -24.13 -6.51
C PRO A 73 -6.39 -23.50 -7.83
N ASN A 74 -7.30 -22.91 -8.60
CA ASN A 74 -6.97 -22.29 -9.89
C ASN A 74 -6.60 -20.81 -9.75
N THR A 75 -6.64 -20.23 -8.55
CA THR A 75 -6.19 -18.85 -8.33
C THR A 75 -4.67 -18.82 -8.32
N LYS A 76 -4.09 -18.32 -9.42
CA LYS A 76 -2.63 -18.29 -9.62
C LYS A 76 -1.97 -17.02 -9.12
N LEU A 77 -2.71 -15.92 -9.07
CA LEU A 77 -2.20 -14.61 -8.72
C LEU A 77 -3.26 -13.79 -8.00
N TYR A 78 -2.83 -13.01 -7.03
CA TYR A 78 -3.64 -11.96 -6.43
C TYR A 78 -3.07 -10.57 -6.72
N LEU A 79 -3.82 -9.74 -7.45
CA LEU A 79 -3.49 -8.31 -7.59
C LEU A 79 -4.14 -7.54 -6.44
N THR A 80 -3.35 -6.86 -5.62
CA THR A 80 -3.85 -6.18 -4.42
C THR A 80 -3.16 -4.85 -4.17
N HIS A 81 -3.78 -4.01 -3.35
CA HIS A 81 -3.15 -2.78 -2.89
C HIS A 81 -2.19 -3.00 -1.72
N GLY A 82 -2.17 -4.19 -1.12
CA GLY A 82 -1.22 -4.54 -0.05
C GLY A 82 -1.63 -4.12 1.36
N GLY A 83 -2.92 -3.86 1.62
CA GLY A 83 -3.40 -3.61 2.98
C GLY A 83 -3.15 -4.79 3.92
N GLY A 84 -3.03 -4.54 5.22
CA GLY A 84 -2.65 -5.57 6.21
C GLY A 84 -3.47 -6.86 6.16
N SER A 85 -4.79 -6.77 5.96
CA SER A 85 -5.65 -7.96 5.81
C SER A 85 -5.34 -8.72 4.52
N SER A 86 -5.19 -8.04 3.39
CA SER A 86 -4.85 -8.65 2.11
C SER A 86 -3.47 -9.33 2.16
N ALA A 87 -2.48 -8.69 2.79
CA ALA A 87 -1.16 -9.26 3.01
C ALA A 87 -1.22 -10.56 3.83
N ASN A 88 -2.01 -10.59 4.90
CA ASN A 88 -2.21 -11.79 5.71
C ASN A 88 -2.94 -12.91 4.94
N GLU A 89 -3.92 -12.56 4.10
CA GLU A 89 -4.67 -13.53 3.31
C GLU A 89 -3.81 -14.14 2.20
N THR A 90 -2.96 -13.35 1.55
CA THR A 90 -1.89 -13.82 0.64
C THR A 90 -1.04 -14.90 1.30
N LEU A 91 -0.53 -14.62 2.50
CA LEU A 91 0.34 -15.54 3.23
C LEU A 91 -0.42 -16.80 3.68
N SER A 92 -1.66 -16.64 4.15
CA SER A 92 -2.46 -17.75 4.68
C SER A 92 -2.89 -18.75 3.60
N HIS A 93 -3.26 -18.27 2.41
CA HIS A 93 -3.66 -19.13 1.30
C HIS A 93 -2.46 -19.61 0.49
N GLY A 94 -1.36 -18.87 0.54
CA GLY A 94 -0.17 -19.13 -0.27
C GLY A 94 -0.43 -18.82 -1.74
N THR A 95 -0.73 -17.55 -2.03
CA THR A 95 -0.97 -17.08 -3.40
C THR A 95 0.09 -16.05 -3.77
N PRO A 96 0.85 -16.23 -4.87
CA PRO A 96 1.73 -15.17 -5.39
C PRO A 96 0.96 -13.87 -5.60
N THR A 97 1.58 -12.72 -5.34
CA THR A 97 0.86 -11.45 -5.30
C THR A 97 1.57 -10.35 -6.09
N LEU A 98 0.80 -9.58 -6.87
CA LEU A 98 1.26 -8.34 -7.51
C LEU A 98 0.66 -7.15 -6.75
N ILE A 99 1.51 -6.25 -6.24
CA ILE A 99 1.09 -5.22 -5.29
C ILE A 99 1.16 -3.83 -5.91
N LEU A 100 0.05 -3.09 -5.83
CA LEU A 100 -0.02 -1.67 -6.17
C LEU A 100 -0.32 -0.86 -4.90
N GLY A 101 0.72 -0.51 -4.14
CA GLY A 101 0.58 0.23 -2.88
C GLY A 101 0.19 1.69 -3.11
N PHE A 102 -0.81 2.20 -2.36
CA PHE A 102 -1.26 3.59 -2.50
C PHE A 102 -0.74 4.52 -1.40
N PHE A 103 -0.84 4.11 -0.13
CA PHE A 103 -0.48 4.94 1.03
C PHE A 103 -0.40 4.12 2.34
N PHE A 104 0.13 4.73 3.41
CA PHE A 104 0.23 4.18 4.77
C PHE A 104 0.93 2.80 4.85
N ASP A 105 0.31 1.85 5.56
CA ASP A 105 0.83 0.52 5.86
C ASP A 105 1.03 -0.31 4.60
N GLN A 106 0.31 0.00 3.51
CA GLN A 106 0.38 -0.70 2.24
C GLN A 106 1.80 -0.70 1.64
N LEU A 107 2.53 0.41 1.80
CA LEU A 107 3.91 0.53 1.28
C LEU A 107 4.86 -0.40 2.05
N ALA A 108 4.75 -0.41 3.39
CA ALA A 108 5.56 -1.27 4.24
C ALA A 108 5.23 -2.75 4.04
N ASN A 109 3.95 -3.09 3.92
CA ASN A 109 3.51 -4.45 3.63
C ASN A 109 4.00 -4.92 2.25
N SER A 110 3.94 -4.04 1.25
CA SER A 110 4.46 -4.32 -0.10
C SER A 110 5.94 -4.69 -0.05
N ALA A 111 6.76 -3.86 0.59
CA ALA A 111 8.20 -4.11 0.73
C ALA A 111 8.49 -5.45 1.43
N ARG A 112 7.77 -5.76 2.51
CA ARG A 112 7.93 -7.03 3.25
C ARG A 112 7.55 -8.25 2.43
N LEU A 113 6.49 -8.18 1.63
CA LEU A 113 6.06 -9.29 0.78
C LEU A 113 7.02 -9.52 -0.40
N VAL A 114 7.58 -8.44 -0.96
CA VAL A 114 8.65 -8.51 -1.96
C VAL A 114 9.92 -9.11 -1.35
N GLU A 115 10.33 -8.65 -0.17
CA GLU A 115 11.49 -9.19 0.56
C GLU A 115 11.32 -10.67 0.93
N ALA A 116 10.10 -11.09 1.27
CA ALA A 116 9.77 -12.50 1.49
C ALA A 116 9.86 -13.37 0.21
N GLY A 117 10.00 -12.74 -0.96
CA GLY A 117 10.18 -13.40 -2.26
C GLY A 117 8.91 -14.01 -2.81
N ILE A 118 7.73 -13.48 -2.43
CA ILE A 118 6.41 -14.02 -2.83
C ILE A 118 5.61 -13.04 -3.69
N SER A 119 6.12 -11.83 -3.87
CA SER A 119 5.42 -10.75 -4.54
C SER A 119 6.33 -9.91 -5.42
N LEU A 120 5.72 -9.21 -6.38
CA LEU A 120 6.30 -8.06 -7.07
C LEU A 120 5.47 -6.81 -6.76
N ALA A 121 6.10 -5.64 -6.77
CA ALA A 121 5.44 -4.36 -6.55
C ALA A 121 5.43 -3.51 -7.82
N LEU A 122 4.37 -2.72 -8.02
CA LEU A 122 4.24 -1.71 -9.06
C LEU A 122 4.47 -0.32 -8.44
N ASP A 123 5.10 0.58 -9.21
CA ASP A 123 5.15 1.99 -8.84
C ASP A 123 3.82 2.65 -9.21
N LYS A 124 3.08 3.13 -8.21
CA LYS A 124 1.80 3.83 -8.39
C LYS A 124 1.88 4.99 -9.39
N PHE A 125 2.99 5.70 -9.45
CA PHE A 125 3.13 6.91 -10.26
C PHE A 125 3.55 6.62 -11.69
N ASP A 126 4.29 5.53 -11.92
CA ASP A 126 4.96 5.29 -13.20
C ASP A 126 4.64 3.94 -13.86
N PHE A 127 3.74 3.14 -13.28
CA PHE A 127 3.46 1.83 -13.87
C PHE A 127 2.87 1.91 -15.29
N THR A 128 3.16 0.88 -16.09
CA THR A 128 2.65 0.71 -17.46
C THR A 128 1.82 -0.57 -17.61
N ALA A 129 1.02 -0.65 -18.69
CA ALA A 129 0.24 -1.85 -19.00
C ALA A 129 1.15 -3.06 -19.32
N THR A 130 2.23 -2.82 -20.07
CA THR A 130 3.24 -3.84 -20.40
C THR A 130 3.91 -4.39 -19.15
N GLU A 131 4.33 -3.52 -18.23
CA GLU A 131 4.94 -3.93 -16.96
C GLU A 131 4.00 -4.81 -16.12
N ILE A 132 2.70 -4.51 -16.10
CA ILE A 132 1.72 -5.36 -15.42
C ILE A 132 1.72 -6.76 -16.04
N SER A 133 1.59 -6.86 -17.37
CA SER A 133 1.56 -8.15 -18.07
C SER A 133 2.84 -8.96 -17.84
N GLU A 134 4.00 -8.32 -17.93
CA GLU A 134 5.31 -8.97 -17.70
C GLU A 134 5.46 -9.46 -16.27
N LYS A 135 5.06 -8.65 -15.27
CA LYS A 135 5.11 -9.04 -13.85
C LYS A 135 4.13 -10.17 -13.53
N ILE A 136 2.94 -10.15 -14.14
CA ILE A 136 1.98 -11.26 -14.06
C ILE A 136 2.61 -12.53 -14.65
N GLY A 137 3.16 -12.44 -15.85
CA GLY A 137 3.82 -13.56 -16.52
C GLY A 137 4.95 -14.14 -15.70
N ARG A 138 5.82 -13.31 -15.11
CA ARG A 138 6.91 -13.75 -14.23
C ARG A 138 6.41 -14.48 -12.97
N LEU A 139 5.36 -13.95 -12.31
CA LEU A 139 4.80 -14.54 -11.10
C LEU A 139 4.08 -15.88 -11.37
N VAL A 140 3.38 -15.97 -12.50
CA VAL A 140 2.60 -17.17 -12.85
C VAL A 140 3.45 -18.27 -13.48
N SER A 141 4.38 -17.91 -14.37
CA SER A 141 5.29 -18.88 -14.99
C SER A 141 6.28 -19.46 -13.99
N ASP A 142 6.75 -18.64 -13.04
CA ASP A 142 7.71 -19.00 -11.99
C ASP A 142 8.79 -19.95 -12.48
N VAL A 143 9.49 -19.55 -13.55
CA VAL A 143 10.46 -20.40 -14.28
C VAL A 143 11.51 -21.03 -13.34
N ASP A 144 11.98 -20.29 -12.34
CA ASP A 144 12.98 -20.74 -11.36
C ASP A 144 12.37 -21.51 -10.16
N GLY A 145 11.04 -21.61 -10.11
CA GLY A 145 10.26 -22.18 -8.99
C GLY A 145 10.43 -21.41 -7.68
N SER A 146 10.92 -20.17 -7.73
CA SER A 146 11.31 -19.39 -6.56
C SER A 146 10.11 -18.84 -5.81
N PHE A 147 9.11 -18.31 -6.53
CA PHE A 147 7.90 -17.75 -5.94
C PHE A 147 7.09 -18.86 -5.28
N GLY A 148 6.87 -19.99 -5.97
CA GLY A 148 6.14 -21.13 -5.44
C GLY A 148 6.78 -21.70 -4.16
N ARG A 149 8.11 -21.87 -4.16
CA ARG A 149 8.84 -22.30 -2.94
C ARG A 149 8.67 -21.32 -1.78
N ASN A 150 8.81 -20.02 -2.04
CA ASN A 150 8.71 -18.99 -0.99
C ASN A 150 7.28 -18.84 -0.46
N VAL A 151 6.29 -18.92 -1.35
CA VAL A 151 4.87 -18.87 -1.01
C VAL A 151 4.50 -20.04 -0.10
N GLU A 152 4.92 -21.26 -0.44
CA GLU A 152 4.67 -22.43 0.38
C GLU A 152 5.42 -22.36 1.72
N ARG A 153 6.68 -21.87 1.72
CA ARG A 153 7.45 -21.61 2.94
C ARG A 153 6.70 -20.65 3.87
N MET A 154 6.25 -19.51 3.36
CA MET A 154 5.54 -18.50 4.14
C MET A 154 4.18 -19.00 4.64
N LYS A 155 3.43 -19.73 3.80
CA LYS A 155 2.18 -20.37 4.19
C LYS A 155 2.35 -21.31 5.38
N ARG A 156 3.40 -22.14 5.37
CA ARG A 156 3.72 -23.04 6.49
C ARG A 156 4.07 -22.27 7.76
N ILE A 157 4.89 -21.23 7.65
CA ILE A 157 5.27 -20.37 8.79
C ILE A 157 4.02 -19.74 9.40
N VAL A 158 3.15 -19.13 8.59
CA VAL A 158 1.91 -18.52 9.08
C VAL A 158 0.99 -19.56 9.71
N ARG A 159 0.90 -20.76 9.16
CA ARG A 159 0.09 -21.85 9.73
C ARG A 159 0.61 -22.35 11.08
N VAL A 160 1.91 -22.28 11.33
CA VAL A 160 2.48 -22.55 12.67
C VAL A 160 2.21 -21.38 13.60
N ALA A 161 2.45 -20.15 13.13
CA ALA A 161 2.25 -18.94 13.92
C ALA A 161 0.78 -18.72 14.34
N SER A 162 -0.18 -19.19 13.53
CA SER A 162 -1.61 -19.06 13.82
C SER A 162 -2.15 -20.07 14.85
N ARG A 163 -1.36 -21.08 15.26
CA ARG A 163 -1.74 -22.05 16.31
C ARG A 163 -1.57 -21.48 17.72
N ARG A 164 -2.04 -20.26 17.94
CA ARG A 164 -1.96 -19.52 19.20
C ARG A 164 -3.35 -19.18 19.74
N LYS A 165 -4.32 -20.07 19.49
CA LYS A 165 -5.70 -19.88 19.94
C LYS A 165 -5.81 -19.88 21.46
N GLU A 166 -5.13 -20.80 22.12
CA GLU A 166 -5.05 -20.84 23.59
C GLU A 166 -4.43 -19.56 24.14
N LEU A 167 -3.28 -19.14 23.61
CA LEU A 167 -2.67 -17.85 24.00
C LEU A 167 -3.63 -16.66 23.80
N ALA A 168 -4.41 -16.66 22.71
CA ALA A 168 -5.40 -15.61 22.49
C ALA A 168 -6.54 -15.69 23.51
N ALA A 169 -6.98 -16.89 23.90
CA ALA A 169 -7.95 -17.10 24.97
C ALA A 169 -7.39 -16.65 26.32
N ASP A 170 -6.16 -17.02 26.68
CA ASP A 170 -5.48 -16.61 27.91
C ASP A 170 -5.41 -15.07 28.01
N ILE A 171 -5.02 -14.38 26.93
CA ILE A 171 -4.98 -12.91 26.89
C ILE A 171 -6.39 -12.30 27.03
N LEU A 172 -7.41 -12.93 26.42
CA LEU A 172 -8.79 -12.46 26.57
C LEU A 172 -9.29 -12.64 28.01
N GLU A 173 -9.02 -13.78 28.63
CA GLU A 173 -9.34 -14.04 30.03
C GLU A 173 -8.65 -13.04 30.96
N GLU A 174 -7.36 -12.77 30.73
CA GLU A 174 -6.59 -11.75 31.45
C GLU A 174 -7.26 -10.36 31.39
N VAL A 175 -7.69 -9.93 30.20
CA VAL A 175 -8.39 -8.66 30.00
C VAL A 175 -9.77 -8.65 30.66
N ILE A 176 -10.51 -9.76 30.61
CA ILE A 176 -11.82 -9.89 31.24
C ILE A 176 -11.70 -9.79 32.77
N PHE A 177 -10.77 -10.55 33.37
CA PHE A 177 -10.56 -10.52 34.82
C PHE A 177 -10.09 -9.15 35.32
N ASP A 178 -9.22 -8.46 34.57
CA ASP A 178 -8.87 -7.07 34.89
C ASP A 178 -10.11 -6.18 34.81
N HIS A 179 -10.87 -6.25 33.72
CA HIS A 179 -12.03 -5.39 33.52
C HIS A 179 -13.08 -5.54 34.64
N GLU A 180 -13.40 -6.76 35.04
CA GLU A 180 -14.40 -7.07 36.08
C GLU A 180 -14.00 -6.52 37.44
N LEU A 181 -12.72 -6.63 37.81
CA LEU A 181 -12.25 -6.29 39.16
C LEU A 181 -11.65 -4.87 39.26
N ARG A 182 -11.39 -4.21 38.13
CA ARG A 182 -10.81 -2.86 38.07
C ARG A 182 -11.76 -1.75 38.49
N SER A 183 -13.07 -1.94 38.33
CA SER A 183 -14.08 -0.92 38.60
C SER A 183 -15.06 -1.38 39.67
N VAL A 184 -15.15 -0.65 40.78
CA VAL A 184 -16.11 -0.93 41.86
C VAL A 184 -17.02 0.28 42.01
N GLY A 185 -18.33 0.08 41.87
CA GLY A 185 -19.31 1.16 41.99
C GLY A 185 -19.14 2.30 40.97
N GLY A 186 -18.68 1.98 39.76
CA GLY A 186 -18.44 2.96 38.69
C GLY A 186 -17.14 3.77 38.84
N ARG A 187 -16.32 3.50 39.86
CA ARG A 187 -14.99 4.09 40.02
C ARG A 187 -13.90 3.09 39.67
N VAL A 188 -13.03 3.49 38.76
CA VAL A 188 -11.82 2.74 38.38
C VAL A 188 -10.80 2.83 39.51
N LEU A 189 -10.48 1.70 40.14
CA LEU A 189 -9.54 1.61 41.26
C LEU A 189 -8.08 1.48 40.81
N ARG A 190 -7.85 0.89 39.63
CA ARG A 190 -6.51 0.62 39.07
C ARG A 190 -6.47 0.92 37.57
N PRO A 191 -5.29 1.24 36.99
CA PRO A 191 -5.15 1.34 35.54
C PRO A 191 -5.35 -0.03 34.89
N MET A 192 -5.79 -0.02 33.63
CA MET A 192 -6.03 -1.25 32.84
C MET A 192 -4.75 -2.07 32.68
N TYR A 193 -4.88 -3.38 32.78
CA TYR A 193 -3.87 -4.36 32.41
C TYR A 193 -4.39 -5.21 31.24
N PRO A 194 -3.62 -5.50 30.17
CA PRO A 194 -2.27 -5.06 29.82
C PRO A 194 -2.18 -3.58 29.45
N GLN A 195 -1.06 -2.93 29.80
CA GLN A 195 -0.83 -1.52 29.50
C GLN A 195 -0.26 -1.32 28.10
N THR A 196 -0.86 -0.41 27.34
CA THR A 196 -0.27 0.11 26.10
C THR A 196 1.06 0.81 26.41
N ALA A 197 1.92 0.92 25.40
CA ALA A 197 3.28 1.42 25.61
C ALA A 197 3.30 2.87 26.14
N ASP A 198 2.34 3.70 25.69
CA ASP A 198 2.12 5.09 26.12
C ASP A 198 1.84 5.21 27.63
N MET A 199 1.10 4.27 28.22
CA MET A 199 0.80 4.22 29.65
C MET A 199 2.05 3.92 30.51
N ARG A 200 3.09 3.34 29.89
CA ARG A 200 4.36 2.99 30.54
C ARG A 200 5.47 4.03 30.32
N MET A 201 5.17 5.12 29.61
CA MET A 201 6.14 6.15 29.28
C MET A 201 5.70 7.53 29.76
N PRO A 202 6.64 8.46 30.00
CA PRO A 202 6.30 9.83 30.35
C PRO A 202 5.40 10.50 29.29
N VAL A 203 4.50 11.39 29.75
CA VAL A 203 3.47 12.04 28.91
C VAL A 203 4.05 12.72 27.66
N TRP A 204 5.25 13.28 27.75
CA TRP A 204 5.90 13.96 26.62
C TRP A 204 6.32 13.00 25.51
N LYS A 205 6.71 11.75 25.82
CA LYS A 205 6.94 10.71 24.80
C LYS A 205 5.63 10.16 24.27
N ALA A 206 4.68 9.87 25.16
CA ALA A 206 3.36 9.35 24.77
C ALA A 206 2.63 10.27 23.78
N ARG A 207 2.81 11.60 23.90
CA ARG A 207 2.21 12.61 23.00
C ARG A 207 3.16 13.09 21.89
N ASN A 208 4.31 12.44 21.71
CA ASN A 208 5.33 12.81 20.72
C ASN A 208 5.81 14.27 20.83
N TRP A 209 5.76 14.88 22.01
CA TRP A 209 6.18 16.27 22.22
C TRP A 209 7.66 16.48 21.96
N ASP A 210 8.48 15.46 22.24
CA ASP A 210 9.89 15.43 21.87
C ASP A 210 10.11 15.50 20.35
N LEU A 211 9.37 14.70 19.58
CA LEU A 211 9.38 14.73 18.12
C LEU A 211 8.90 16.08 17.57
N TRP A 212 7.84 16.64 18.15
CA TRP A 212 7.35 17.97 17.76
C TRP A 212 8.39 19.04 18.06
N LEU A 213 9.03 19.00 19.23
CA LEU A 213 10.05 19.97 19.62
C LEU A 213 11.24 19.91 18.66
N VAL A 214 11.75 18.71 18.34
CA VAL A 214 12.82 18.53 17.34
C VAL A 214 12.39 19.05 15.97
N SER A 215 11.17 18.74 15.52
CA SER A 215 10.66 19.16 14.21
C SER A 215 10.49 20.68 14.12
N PHE A 216 9.92 21.32 15.15
CA PHE A 216 9.77 22.77 15.21
C PHE A 216 11.12 23.48 15.32
N SER A 217 12.06 22.95 16.09
CA SER A 217 13.43 23.48 16.15
C SER A 217 14.12 23.41 14.80
N ALA A 218 14.02 22.29 14.09
CA ALA A 218 14.59 22.13 12.75
C ALA A 218 13.98 23.13 11.74
N LEU A 219 12.64 23.30 11.76
CA LEU A 219 11.94 24.28 10.92
C LEU A 219 12.36 25.72 11.24
N ALA A 220 12.48 26.07 12.53
CA ALA A 220 12.88 27.41 12.95
C ALA A 220 14.32 27.74 12.54
N VAL A 221 15.25 26.82 12.72
CA VAL A 221 16.66 26.99 12.31
C VAL A 221 16.76 27.09 10.79
N GLY A 222 16.11 26.19 10.05
CA GLY A 222 16.10 26.21 8.58
C GLY A 222 15.48 27.49 8.02
N GLY A 223 14.32 27.90 8.55
CA GLY A 223 13.64 29.13 8.16
C GLY A 223 14.47 30.39 8.44
N THR A 224 15.14 30.43 9.60
CA THR A 224 16.03 31.54 9.96
C THR A 224 17.25 31.61 9.03
N ALA A 225 17.86 30.46 8.71
CA ALA A 225 18.98 30.39 7.77
C ALA A 225 18.57 30.88 6.37
N CYS A 226 17.40 30.46 5.86
CA CYS A 226 16.86 30.94 4.59
C CYS A 226 16.59 32.45 4.62
N PHE A 227 16.02 32.99 5.70
CA PHE A 227 15.75 34.42 5.84
C PHE A 227 17.04 35.26 5.88
N ILE A 228 18.05 34.83 6.65
CA ILE A 228 19.35 35.49 6.71
C ILE A 228 20.05 35.42 5.34
N GLY A 229 20.04 34.24 4.69
CA GLY A 229 20.59 34.05 3.36
C GLY A 229 19.94 34.96 2.32
N ALA A 230 18.61 35.06 2.30
CA ALA A 230 17.89 35.95 1.40
C ALA A 230 18.18 37.44 1.68
N LYS A 231 18.29 37.83 2.96
CA LYS A 231 18.68 39.19 3.35
C LYS A 231 20.11 39.52 2.94
N TYR A 232 21.02 38.55 3.05
CA TYR A 232 22.41 38.69 2.63
C TYR A 232 22.53 38.79 1.11
N ALA A 233 21.82 37.93 0.36
CA ALA A 233 21.74 37.99 -1.10
C ALA A 233 21.17 39.34 -1.60
N ARG A 234 20.07 39.82 -1.01
CA ARG A 234 19.53 41.16 -1.34
C ARG A 234 20.51 42.30 -1.02
N ARG A 235 21.29 42.20 0.05
CA ARG A 235 22.34 43.18 0.36
C ARG A 235 23.49 43.14 -0.65
N LEU A 236 23.87 41.94 -1.11
CA LEU A 236 24.87 41.78 -2.16
C LEU A 236 24.37 42.36 -3.49
N ASP A 237 23.12 42.06 -3.90
CA ASP A 237 22.52 42.65 -5.11
C ASP A 237 22.45 44.18 -5.03
N LEU A 238 22.02 44.74 -3.90
CA LEU A 238 22.02 46.20 -3.68
C LEU A 238 23.44 46.79 -3.69
N GLY A 239 24.44 46.05 -3.19
CA GLY A 239 25.84 46.45 -3.20
C GLY A 239 26.45 46.42 -4.60
N ILE A 240 26.18 45.38 -5.39
CA ILE A 240 26.58 45.24 -6.79
C ILE A 240 25.91 46.33 -7.63
N PHE A 241 24.62 46.56 -7.45
CA PHE A 241 23.89 47.60 -8.18
C PHE A 241 24.45 48.99 -7.89
N ARG A 242 24.76 49.30 -6.62
CA ARG A 242 25.40 50.57 -6.23
C ARG A 242 26.81 50.72 -6.81
N PHE A 243 27.61 49.65 -6.80
CA PHE A 243 28.96 49.63 -7.37
C PHE A 243 28.93 49.88 -8.88
N VAL A 244 28.07 49.17 -9.60
CA VAL A 244 27.90 49.34 -11.05
C VAL A 244 27.38 50.74 -11.38
N SER A 245 26.41 51.26 -10.62
CA SER A 245 25.94 52.64 -10.82
C SER A 245 27.04 53.67 -10.56
N GLY A 246 27.86 53.50 -9.53
CA GLY A 246 28.97 54.41 -9.23
C GLY A 246 29.99 54.48 -10.36
N ILE A 247 30.36 53.31 -10.92
CA ILE A 247 31.27 53.25 -12.08
C ILE A 247 30.66 53.94 -13.32
N VAL A 248 29.36 53.78 -13.56
CA VAL A 248 28.69 54.37 -14.73
C VAL A 248 28.52 55.89 -14.59
N TYR A 249 28.35 56.42 -13.36
CA TYR A 249 28.18 57.86 -13.14
C TYR A 249 29.50 58.63 -12.97
N ASP A 250 30.61 57.99 -12.60
CA ASP A 250 31.96 58.61 -12.53
C ASP A 250 32.67 58.66 -13.90
N LEU A 251 32.06 58.16 -14.97
CA LEU A 251 32.59 58.12 -16.33
C LEU A 251 31.99 59.20 -17.28
N ASN A 252 31.25 60.17 -16.75
CA ASN A 252 30.79 61.38 -17.46
C ASN A 252 31.25 62.65 -16.74
#